data_AF-A0A3R7SKZ1-F1
#
_entry.id   AF-A0A3R7SKZ1-F1
#
_cell.length_a   1.000
_cell.length_b   1.000
_cell.length_c   1.000
_cell.angle_alpha   90.00
_cell.angle_beta   90.00
_cell.angle_gamma   90.00
#
_symmetry.space_group_name_H-M   'P 1'
#
loop_
_entity.id
_entity.type
_entity.pdbx_description
1 polymer ?
#
loop_
_entity_poly.entity_id
_entity_poly.type
_entity_poly.pdbx_seq_one_letter_code
_entity_poly.pdbx_strand_id
1 'polypeptide(L)'
;MLSLLLLAQDAPGGSQSELESVLASVSEYLPVVIVFGAGMIISVVAILAGVMRSILVSRAQERTRQEVAAYVAEGSMSAAEGESLLKAGASEHQ
;
A
#
# COMPACT_ATOMS: atom_id res chain seq x y z
N MET A 1 -18.49 15.96 -7.88
CA MET A 1 -18.18 17.33 -8.36
C MET A 1 -19.05 17.75 -9.54
N LEU A 2 -19.31 16.90 -10.55
CA LEU A 2 -20.19 17.26 -11.68
C LEU A 2 -21.67 17.48 -11.29
N SER A 3 -22.20 16.72 -10.32
CA SER A 3 -23.57 16.91 -9.81
C SER A 3 -23.77 18.19 -9.00
N LEU A 4 -22.70 18.76 -8.42
CA LEU A 4 -22.72 20.05 -7.72
C LEU A 4 -22.74 21.22 -8.71
N LEU A 5 -22.14 21.03 -9.88
CA LEU A 5 -22.05 22.04 -10.93
C LEU A 5 -23.39 22.20 -11.67
N LEU A 6 -24.18 21.13 -11.77
CA LEU A 6 -25.53 21.12 -12.35
C LEU A 6 -26.59 21.76 -11.44
N LEU A 7 -26.42 21.70 -10.12
CA LEU A 7 -27.34 22.34 -9.17
C LEU A 7 -27.13 23.87 -9.07
N ALA A 8 -25.93 24.35 -9.40
CA ALA A 8 -25.59 25.78 -9.36
C ALA A 8 -26.12 26.56 -10.58
N GLN A 9 -26.49 25.88 -11.67
CA GLN A 9 -26.93 26.53 -12.90
C GLN A 9 -28.40 26.95 -12.89
N ASP A 10 -29.20 26.43 -11.94
CA ASP A 10 -30.64 26.67 -11.82
C ASP A 10 -31.02 27.55 -10.62
N ALA A 11 -30.04 28.20 -9.97
CA ALA A 11 -30.29 29.14 -8.88
C ALA A 11 -30.44 30.57 -9.44
N PRO A 12 -31.66 31.13 -9.54
CA PRO A 12 -31.85 32.50 -10.00
C PRO A 12 -31.39 33.46 -8.89
N GLY A 13 -30.25 34.11 -9.09
CA GLY A 13 -29.89 35.32 -8.34
C GLY A 13 -29.64 35.16 -6.83
N GLY A 14 -29.07 34.05 -6.38
CA GLY A 14 -28.56 33.95 -5.00
C GLY A 14 -27.49 35.02 -4.75
N SER A 15 -27.72 35.88 -3.75
CA SER A 15 -26.84 37.00 -3.41
C SER A 15 -25.37 36.55 -3.31
N GLN A 16 -24.43 37.31 -3.88
CA GLN A 16 -22.99 36.94 -3.88
C GLN A 16 -22.45 36.60 -2.49
N SER A 17 -23.04 37.17 -1.43
CA SER A 17 -22.76 36.87 -0.03
C SER A 17 -23.04 35.42 0.40
N GLU A 18 -24.07 34.77 -0.16
CA GLU A 18 -24.34 33.36 0.15
C GLU A 18 -23.27 32.46 -0.46
N LEU A 19 -22.85 32.75 -1.70
CA LEU A 19 -21.76 32.02 -2.36
C LEU A 19 -20.43 32.19 -1.62
N GLU A 20 -20.12 33.39 -1.15
CA GLU A 20 -18.92 33.64 -0.34
C GLU A 20 -18.96 32.91 1.01
N SER A 21 -20.12 32.86 1.67
CA SER A 21 -20.26 32.15 2.96
C SER A 21 -20.05 30.64 2.81
N VAL A 22 -20.54 30.05 1.71
CA VAL A 22 -20.38 28.63 1.43
C VAL A 22 -18.92 28.30 1.11
N LEU A 23 -18.26 29.10 0.27
CA LEU A 23 -16.85 28.92 -0.06
C LEU A 23 -15.92 29.08 1.16
N ALA A 24 -16.22 30.04 2.04
CA ALA A 24 -15.47 30.25 3.28
C ALA A 24 -15.58 29.01 4.20
N SER A 25 -16.78 28.43 4.32
CA SER A 25 -16.98 27.22 5.13
C SER A 25 -16.19 26.02 4.57
N VAL A 26 -16.19 25.82 3.25
CA VAL A 26 -15.48 24.69 2.60
C VAL A 26 -13.96 24.86 2.72
N SER A 27 -13.45 26.09 2.57
CA SER A 27 -12.03 26.42 2.71
C SER A 27 -11.48 26.00 4.08
N GLU A 28 -12.26 26.15 5.14
CA GLU A 28 -11.83 25.82 6.50
C GLU A 28 -11.62 24.31 6.70
N TYR A 29 -12.45 23.48 6.09
CA TYR A 29 -12.35 22.01 6.21
C TYR A 29 -11.41 21.36 5.19
N LEU A 30 -11.06 22.07 4.12
CA LEU A 30 -10.20 21.60 3.03
C LEU A 30 -8.86 21.00 3.50
N PRO A 31 -8.07 21.64 4.40
CA PRO A 31 -6.81 21.07 4.86
C PRO A 31 -7.00 19.78 5.68
N VAL A 32 -8.05 19.71 6.51
CA VAL A 32 -8.37 18.51 7.30
C VAL A 32 -8.74 17.35 6.37
N VAL A 33 -9.60 17.59 5.38
CA VAL A 33 -10.01 16.56 4.41
C VAL A 33 -8.82 16.06 3.60
N ILE A 34 -7.87 16.92 3.21
CA ILE A 34 -6.68 16.49 2.46
C ILE A 34 -5.77 15.64 3.35
N VAL A 35 -5.44 16.09 4.56
CA VAL A 35 -4.49 15.38 5.44
C VAL A 35 -5.04 14.02 5.85
N PHE A 36 -6.30 13.96 6.29
CA PHE A 36 -6.91 12.70 6.70
C PHE A 36 -7.32 11.85 5.51
N GLY A 37 -7.86 12.44 4.44
CA GLY A 37 -8.29 11.71 3.25
C GLY A 37 -7.12 11.09 2.48
N ALA A 38 -6.11 11.90 2.14
CA ALA A 38 -4.93 11.42 1.43
C ALA A 38 -4.07 10.52 2.32
N GLY A 39 -3.92 10.87 3.61
CA GLY A 39 -3.19 10.06 4.58
C GLY A 39 -3.76 8.65 4.70
N MET A 40 -5.09 8.51 4.82
CA MET A 40 -5.75 7.21 4.93
C MET A 40 -5.52 6.32 3.71
N ILE A 41 -5.60 6.89 2.49
CA ILE A 41 -5.37 6.12 1.26
C ILE A 41 -3.93 5.61 1.22
N ILE A 42 -2.96 6.48 1.50
CA ILE A 42 -1.54 6.11 1.50
C ILE A 42 -1.27 5.02 2.54
N SER A 43 -1.83 5.15 3.75
CA SER A 43 -1.68 4.15 4.81
C SER A 43 -2.22 2.79 4.40
N VAL A 44 -3.42 2.74 3.81
CA VAL A 44 -4.02 1.49 3.36
C VAL A 44 -3.14 0.81 2.30
N VAL A 45 -2.67 1.57 1.31
CA VAL A 45 -1.79 1.03 0.26
C VAL A 45 -0.48 0.51 0.85
N ALA A 46 0.13 1.24 1.78
CA ALA A 46 1.37 0.83 2.43
C ALA A 46 1.21 -0.46 3.24
N ILE A 47 0.10 -0.60 3.99
CA ILE A 47 -0.19 -1.81 4.76
C ILE A 47 -0.37 -3.01 3.82
N LEU A 48 -1.17 -2.86 2.75
CA LEU A 48 -1.39 -3.94 1.79
C LEU A 48 -0.08 -4.36 1.10
N ALA A 49 0.75 -3.40 0.69
CA ALA A 49 2.06 -3.67 0.13
C ALA A 49 2.97 -4.41 1.12
N GLY A 50 2.96 -4.03 2.39
CA GLY A 50 3.71 -4.70 3.45
C GLY A 50 3.28 -6.16 3.66
N VAL A 51 1.97 -6.41 3.71
CA VAL A 51 1.41 -7.76 3.83
C VAL A 51 1.77 -8.62 2.61
N MET A 52 1.60 -8.09 1.40
CA MET A 52 1.99 -8.80 0.17
C MET A 52 3.46 -9.15 0.16
N ARG A 53 4.35 -8.20 0.52
CA ARG A 53 5.79 -8.45 0.60
C ARG A 53 6.09 -9.58 1.59
N SER A 54 5.48 -9.57 2.76
CA SER A 54 5.67 -10.62 3.77
C SER A 54 5.30 -12.00 3.23
N ILE A 55 4.13 -12.12 2.59
CA ILE A 55 3.67 -13.38 1.99
C ILE A 55 4.63 -13.87 0.90
N LEU A 56 5.08 -12.97 0.02
CA LEU A 56 6.00 -13.32 -1.07
C LEU A 56 7.34 -13.82 -0.54
N VAL A 57 7.90 -13.13 0.45
CA VAL A 57 9.18 -13.54 1.07
C VAL A 57 9.04 -14.91 1.73
N SER A 58 7.99 -15.14 2.52
CA SER A 58 7.79 -16.45 3.17
C SER A 58 7.64 -17.58 2.15
N ARG A 59 6.90 -17.35 1.06
CA ARG A 59 6.75 -18.34 -0.02
C ARG A 59 8.05 -18.59 -0.77
N ALA A 60 8.82 -17.55 -1.05
CA ALA A 60 10.13 -17.68 -1.69
C ALA A 60 11.09 -18.51 -0.84
N GLN A 61 11.15 -18.23 0.47
CA GLN A 61 11.99 -18.99 1.40
C GLN A 61 11.60 -20.47 1.47
N GLU A 62 10.30 -20.78 1.55
CA GLU A 62 9.83 -22.16 1.58
C GLU A 62 10.15 -22.89 0.28
N ARG A 63 9.94 -22.23 -0.86
CA ARG A 63 10.31 -22.78 -2.17
C ARG A 63 11.81 -23.04 -2.27
N THR A 64 12.66 -22.10 -1.85
CA THR A 64 14.11 -22.31 -1.83
C THR A 64 14.51 -23.49 -0.95
N ARG A 65 13.87 -23.69 0.21
CA ARG A 65 14.13 -24.87 1.07
C ARG A 65 13.76 -26.17 0.36
N GLN A 66 12.64 -26.20 -0.35
CA GLN A 66 12.20 -27.36 -1.11
C GLN A 66 13.12 -27.65 -2.30
N GLU A 67 13.57 -26.62 -3.02
CA GLU A 67 14.51 -26.75 -4.13
C GLU A 67 15.88 -27.26 -3.65
N VAL A 68 16.41 -26.72 -2.54
CA VAL A 68 17.64 -27.23 -1.91
C VAL A 68 17.50 -28.69 -1.51
N ALA A 69 16.38 -29.09 -0.90
CA ALA A 69 16.13 -30.49 -0.54
C ALA A 69 16.08 -31.40 -1.77
N ALA A 70 15.48 -30.94 -2.87
CA ALA A 70 15.46 -31.67 -4.14
C ALA A 70 16.87 -31.85 -4.71
N TYR A 71 17.70 -30.79 -4.77
CA TYR A 71 19.07 -30.89 -5.26
C TYR A 71 19.96 -31.81 -4.43
N VAL A 72 19.75 -31.85 -3.10
CA VAL A 72 20.43 -32.82 -2.23
C VAL A 72 19.96 -34.24 -2.51
N ALA A 73 18.66 -34.46 -2.72
CA ALA A 73 18.11 -35.77 -3.05
C ALA A 73 18.54 -36.28 -4.43
N GLU A 74 18.69 -35.38 -5.40
CA GLU A 74 19.21 -35.67 -6.75
C GLU A 74 20.74 -35.88 -6.76
N GLY A 75 21.43 -35.49 -5.67
CA GLY A 75 22.88 -35.57 -5.55
C GLY A 75 23.65 -34.50 -6.35
N SER A 76 22.95 -33.50 -6.89
CA SER A 76 23.57 -32.35 -7.56
C SER A 76 24.13 -31.31 -6.59
N MET A 77 23.81 -31.43 -5.30
CA MET A 77 24.32 -30.61 -4.20
C MET A 77 24.60 -31.49 -2.98
N SER A 78 25.65 -31.18 -2.22
CA SER A 78 25.91 -31.88 -0.94
C SER A 78 25.04 -31.32 0.20
N ALA A 79 24.70 -32.16 1.19
CA ALA A 79 23.90 -31.72 2.34
C ALA A 79 24.57 -30.58 3.14
N ALA A 80 25.91 -30.60 3.27
CA ALA A 80 26.67 -29.55 3.95
C ALA A 80 26.61 -28.21 3.19
N GLU A 81 26.63 -28.27 1.86
CA GLU A 81 26.50 -27.09 1.00
C GLU A 81 25.08 -26.51 1.07
N GLY A 82 24.05 -27.37 1.05
CA GLY A 82 22.66 -26.96 1.27
C GLY A 82 22.43 -26.31 2.63
N GLU A 83 23.03 -26.86 3.71
CA GLU A 83 22.99 -26.25 5.04
C GLU A 83 23.62 -24.84 5.05
N SER A 84 24.77 -24.69 4.38
CA SER A 84 25.46 -23.39 4.26
C SER A 84 24.62 -22.36 3.51
N LEU A 85 23.99 -22.74 2.38
CA LEU A 85 23.11 -21.86 1.60
C LEU A 85 21.90 -21.39 2.41
N LEU A 86 21.26 -22.29 3.15
CA LEU A 86 20.11 -21.96 3.99
C LEU A 86 20.50 -21.03 5.16
N LYS A 87 21.72 -21.17 5.69
CA LYS A 87 22.24 -20.27 6.74
C LYS A 87 22.62 -18.89 6.18
N ALA A 88 23.22 -18.82 4.99
CA ALA A 88 23.62 -17.56 4.37
C ALA A 88 22.43 -16.61 4.18
N GLY A 89 21.30 -17.13 3.70
CA GLY A 89 20.05 -16.36 3.57
C GLY A 89 19.40 -15.95 4.89
N ALA A 90 19.74 -16.59 6.01
CA ALA A 90 19.23 -16.24 7.33
C ALA A 90 20.04 -15.14 8.03
N SER A 91 21.32 -14.98 7.67
CA SER A 91 22.25 -14.01 8.28
C SER A 91 22.17 -12.59 7.72
N GLU A 92 21.53 -12.36 6.58
CA GLU A 92 21.49 -11.04 5.89
C GLU A 92 20.33 -10.12 6.35
N HIS A 93 19.58 -10.52 7.39
CA HIS A 93 18.44 -9.75 7.94
C HIS A 93 18.60 -9.36 9.42
N GLN A 94 19.82 -9.32 9.95
CA GLN A 94 20.13 -8.69 11.25
C GLN A 94 20.50 -7.22 11.08
#